data_AF-A0A1G1SQT5-F1
#
_entry.id   AF-A0A1G1SQT5-F1
#
_cell.length_a   1.000
_cell.length_b   1.000
_cell.length_c   1.000
_cell.angle_alpha   90.00
_cell.angle_beta   90.00
_cell.angle_gamma   90.00
#
_symmetry.space_group_name_H-M   'P 1'
#
loop_
_entity.id
_entity.type
_entity.pdbx_description
1 polymer ?
#
loop_
_entity_poly.entity_id
_entity_poly.type
_entity_poly.pdbx_seq_one_letter_code
_entity_poly.pdbx_strand_id
1 'polypeptide(L)'
;MPKAAALNFFVIITTIPDLSLQHDQALGLLRVEWASGQDMRTFRSSAEQLLILARELGVRHMLLDMNTFSDISVYDQVWLGVNWMPPLTKLPLERVVLAISRRRVHNQLALDSLIAMSRPFIKFDIQFFSSAVPGMHWICDYSSRLPALLMEWEAVHGLGIGASDGVAEPRSLYSRSH
;
A
#
# COMPACT_ATOMS: atom_id res chain seq x y z
N MET A 1 18.02 -36.02 -9.28
CA MET A 1 18.20 -35.45 -7.92
C MET A 1 17.37 -34.18 -7.82
N PRO A 2 16.33 -34.10 -6.98
CA PRO A 2 15.57 -32.88 -6.84
C PRO A 2 16.36 -31.88 -5.98
N LYS A 3 16.48 -30.66 -6.50
CA LYS A 3 17.08 -29.49 -5.88
C LYS A 3 16.30 -29.17 -4.60
N ALA A 4 16.98 -29.03 -3.47
CA ALA A 4 16.39 -28.60 -2.22
C ALA A 4 15.56 -27.32 -2.46
N ALA A 5 14.27 -27.38 -2.18
CA ALA A 5 13.40 -26.22 -2.18
C ALA A 5 13.94 -25.26 -1.11
N ALA A 6 14.45 -24.11 -1.54
CA ALA A 6 14.79 -23.04 -0.62
C ALA A 6 13.54 -22.72 0.19
N LEU A 7 13.62 -22.87 1.51
CA LEU A 7 12.60 -22.45 2.45
C LEU A 7 12.35 -20.95 2.22
N ASN A 8 11.25 -20.64 1.55
CA ASN A 8 10.86 -19.29 1.18
C ASN A 8 10.33 -18.57 2.42
N PHE A 9 11.16 -17.71 3.03
CA PHE A 9 10.68 -16.81 4.08
C PHE A 9 10.15 -15.52 3.45
N PHE A 10 8.95 -15.60 2.86
CA PHE A 10 8.05 -14.46 2.85
C PHE A 10 7.07 -14.64 4.02
N VAL A 11 6.71 -13.54 4.69
CA VAL A 11 5.97 -13.59 5.96
C VAL A 11 4.90 -12.50 5.96
N ILE A 12 3.65 -12.90 6.22
CA ILE A 12 2.61 -11.98 6.66
C ILE A 12 2.93 -11.54 8.09
N ILE A 13 3.09 -10.24 8.27
CA ILE A 13 3.40 -9.62 9.57
C ILE A 13 2.10 -9.07 10.16
N THR A 14 1.80 -9.45 11.40
CA THR A 14 0.57 -9.03 12.11
C THR A 14 0.86 -8.17 13.35
N THR A 15 2.05 -7.57 13.42
CA THR A 15 2.52 -6.84 14.62
C THR A 15 1.90 -5.45 14.77
N ILE A 16 1.38 -4.87 13.68
CA ILE A 16 0.69 -3.58 13.69
C ILE A 16 -0.80 -3.85 13.40
N PRO A 17 -1.70 -3.75 14.39
CA PRO A 17 -3.09 -4.20 14.24
C PRO A 17 -3.87 -3.57 13.09
N ASP A 18 -3.52 -2.33 12.73
CA ASP A 18 -4.22 -1.58 11.69
C ASP A 18 -3.70 -1.84 10.27
N LEU A 19 -2.63 -2.63 10.14
CA LEU A 19 -1.95 -2.84 8.86
C LEU A 19 -1.90 -4.32 8.51
N SER A 20 -2.30 -4.62 7.29
CA SER A 20 -1.93 -5.87 6.62
C SER A 20 -0.56 -5.69 6.01
N LEU A 21 0.39 -6.55 6.38
CA LEU A 21 1.79 -6.44 5.98
C LEU A 21 2.28 -7.75 5.39
N GLN A 22 2.99 -7.68 4.27
CA GLN A 22 3.70 -8.81 3.67
C GLN A 22 5.13 -8.39 3.38
N HIS A 23 6.08 -9.18 3.87
CA HIS A 23 7.50 -8.93 3.68
C HIS A 23 8.18 -10.06 2.93
N ASP A 24 9.01 -9.70 1.95
CA ASP A 24 9.93 -10.62 1.28
C ASP A 24 11.38 -10.15 1.48
N GLN A 25 12.15 -10.91 2.27
CA GLN A 25 13.52 -10.53 2.62
C GLN A 25 14.46 -10.55 1.40
N ALA A 26 14.28 -11.50 0.48
CA ALA A 26 15.15 -11.64 -0.68
C ALA A 26 15.03 -10.46 -1.65
N LEU A 27 13.82 -9.91 -1.77
CA LEU A 27 13.54 -8.70 -2.54
C LEU A 27 13.70 -7.42 -1.72
N GLY A 28 13.88 -7.50 -0.40
CA GLY A 28 13.82 -6.34 0.50
C GLY A 28 12.51 -5.58 0.36
N LEU A 29 11.40 -6.30 0.14
CA LEU A 29 10.09 -5.77 -0.20
C LEU A 29 9.16 -5.77 1.01
N LEU A 30 8.48 -4.65 1.25
CA LEU A 30 7.36 -4.57 2.19
C LEU A 30 6.11 -4.06 1.47
N ARG A 31 5.07 -4.89 1.42
CA ARG A 31 3.72 -4.51 1.01
C ARG A 31 2.89 -4.17 2.25
N VAL A 32 2.15 -3.08 2.17
CA VAL A 32 1.34 -2.52 3.25
C VAL A 32 -0.05 -2.20 2.71
N GLU A 33 -1.08 -2.60 3.44
CA GLU A 33 -2.47 -2.20 3.21
C GLU A 33 -3.11 -1.80 4.55
N TRP A 34 -3.96 -0.79 4.53
CA TRP A 34 -4.73 -0.41 5.71
C TRP A 34 -5.87 -1.39 5.96
N ALA A 35 -5.89 -2.01 7.14
CA ALA A 35 -6.84 -3.05 7.52
C ALA A 35 -7.92 -2.58 8.51
N SER A 36 -7.74 -1.41 9.14
CA SER A 36 -8.70 -0.87 10.14
C SER A 36 -9.89 -0.11 9.56
N GLY A 37 -10.16 -0.29 8.25
CA GLY A 37 -11.31 0.32 7.58
C GLY A 37 -11.34 1.84 7.72
N GLN A 38 -12.44 2.37 8.27
CA GLN A 38 -12.64 3.82 8.41
C GLN A 38 -12.08 4.42 9.71
N ASP A 39 -11.54 3.61 10.62
CA ASP A 39 -11.00 4.12 11.87
C ASP A 39 -9.62 4.72 11.65
N MET A 40 -9.47 6.02 11.91
CA MET A 40 -8.21 6.75 11.74
C MET A 40 -7.58 7.14 13.08
N ARG A 41 -8.14 6.72 14.22
CA ARG A 41 -7.69 7.15 15.56
C ARG A 41 -6.25 6.73 15.87
N THR A 42 -5.84 5.58 15.37
CA THR A 42 -4.52 4.98 15.59
C THR A 42 -3.55 5.23 14.44
N PHE A 43 -3.98 5.93 13.39
CA PHE A 43 -3.22 6.13 12.14
C PHE A 43 -1.77 6.55 12.39
N ARG A 44 -1.55 7.61 13.17
CA ARG A 44 -0.22 8.16 13.42
C ARG A 44 0.70 7.14 14.11
N SER A 45 0.17 6.45 15.12
CA SER A 45 0.93 5.42 15.84
C SER A 45 1.29 4.25 14.91
N SER A 46 0.34 3.79 14.09
CA SER A 46 0.58 2.70 13.14
C SER A 46 1.54 3.10 12.02
N ALA A 47 1.49 4.35 11.56
CA ALA A 47 2.44 4.91 10.61
C ALA A 47 3.87 5.03 11.18
N GLU A 48 4.00 5.42 12.45
CA GLU A 48 5.30 5.43 13.16
C GLU A 48 5.86 4.03 13.34
N GLN A 49 5.04 3.07 13.78
CA GLN A 49 5.43 1.67 13.93
C GLN A 49 5.86 1.06 12.59
N LEU A 50 5.19 1.42 11.49
CA LEU A 50 5.58 0.99 10.15
C LEU A 50 6.99 1.47 9.77
N LEU A 51 7.36 2.70 10.11
CA LEU A 51 8.72 3.21 9.84
C LEU A 51 9.79 2.50 10.67
N ILE A 52 9.47 2.14 11.91
CA ILE A 52 10.37 1.36 12.76
C ILE A 52 10.58 -0.02 12.15
N LEU A 53 9.48 -0.71 11.81
CA LEU A 53 9.52 -2.02 11.20
C LEU A 53 10.28 -2.02 9.86
N ALA A 54 9.99 -1.06 8.98
CA ALA A 54 10.65 -0.96 7.67
C ALA A 54 12.17 -0.76 7.81
N ARG A 55 12.60 -0.06 8.85
CA ARG A 55 14.03 0.12 9.17
C ARG A 55 14.66 -1.17 9.68
N GLU A 56 14.01 -1.85 10.62
CA GLU A 56 14.49 -3.11 11.20
C GLU A 56 14.61 -4.23 10.16
N LEU A 57 13.67 -4.28 9.22
CA LEU A 57 13.68 -5.23 8.11
C LEU A 57 14.65 -4.83 6.98
N GLY A 58 15.22 -3.63 7.01
CA GLY A 58 16.10 -3.13 5.94
C GLY A 58 15.40 -3.00 4.59
N VAL A 59 14.14 -2.55 4.60
CA VAL A 59 13.29 -2.45 3.39
C VAL A 59 13.93 -1.53 2.35
N ARG A 60 14.00 -2.02 1.11
CA ARG A 60 14.47 -1.31 -0.09
C ARG A 60 13.33 -1.00 -1.05
N HIS A 61 12.28 -1.80 -1.03
CA HIS A 61 11.12 -1.66 -1.90
C HIS A 61 9.86 -1.60 -1.06
N MET A 62 9.02 -0.59 -1.24
CA MET A 62 7.79 -0.45 -0.46
C MET A 62 6.58 -0.28 -1.37
N LEU A 63 5.53 -1.06 -1.14
CA LEU A 63 4.22 -0.84 -1.76
C LEU A 63 3.24 -0.43 -0.68
N LEU A 64 2.60 0.74 -0.86
CA LEU A 64 1.52 1.22 -0.03
C LEU A 64 0.22 1.13 -0.83
N ASP A 65 -0.67 0.21 -0.46
CA ASP A 65 -2.02 0.17 -0.98
C ASP A 65 -2.91 1.13 -0.19
N MET A 66 -3.23 2.22 -0.85
CA MET A 66 -4.05 3.31 -0.33
C MET A 66 -5.51 3.15 -0.74
N ASN A 67 -5.93 2.08 -1.42
CA ASN A 67 -7.31 1.98 -1.89
C ASN A 67 -8.33 1.75 -0.77
N THR A 68 -7.93 1.10 0.31
CA THR A 68 -8.75 0.86 1.51
C THR A 68 -8.58 1.94 2.59
N PHE A 69 -7.59 2.81 2.42
CA PHE A 69 -7.28 3.88 3.36
C PHE A 69 -8.43 4.90 3.44
N SER A 70 -8.70 5.53 4.59
CA SER A 70 -9.73 6.58 4.67
C SER A 70 -9.27 7.89 4.04
N ASP A 71 -10.11 8.92 3.97
CA ASP A 71 -9.64 10.23 3.52
C ASP A 71 -8.70 10.85 4.56
N ILE A 72 -7.55 11.35 4.12
CA ILE A 72 -6.53 11.91 5.00
C ILE A 72 -6.98 13.32 5.43
N SER A 73 -7.19 13.50 6.74
CA SER A 73 -7.52 14.81 7.31
C SER A 73 -6.38 15.81 7.11
N VAL A 74 -6.69 17.11 7.06
CA VAL A 74 -5.65 18.16 6.94
C VAL A 74 -4.61 18.07 8.06
N TYR A 75 -5.05 17.77 9.29
CA TYR A 75 -4.14 17.59 10.42
C TYR A 75 -3.18 16.41 10.23
N ASP A 76 -3.67 15.32 9.64
CA ASP A 76 -2.84 14.15 9.35
C ASP A 76 -1.91 14.38 8.16
N GLN A 77 -2.32 15.18 7.16
CA GLN A 77 -1.44 15.61 6.08
C GLN A 77 -0.28 16.44 6.63
N VAL A 78 -0.55 17.43 7.49
CA VAL A 78 0.51 18.21 8.14
C VAL A 78 1.41 17.31 8.99
N TRP A 79 0.82 16.40 9.77
CA TRP A 79 1.60 15.47 10.59
C TRP A 79 2.49 14.56 9.73
N LEU A 80 1.98 14.02 8.62
CA LEU A 80 2.76 13.22 7.67
C LEU A 80 3.95 14.00 7.12
N GLY A 81 3.74 15.25 6.71
CA GLY A 81 4.80 16.10 6.15
C GLY A 81 5.90 16.43 7.17
N VAL A 82 5.53 16.65 8.43
CA VAL A 82 6.47 17.06 9.49
C VAL A 82 7.15 15.87 10.17
N ASN A 83 6.42 14.78 10.41
CA ASN A 83 6.86 13.70 11.30
C ASN A 83 7.16 12.39 10.57
N TRP A 84 6.50 12.12 9.44
CA TRP A 84 6.57 10.82 8.80
C TRP A 84 7.43 10.81 7.53
N MET A 85 7.27 11.80 6.65
CA MET A 85 8.07 11.92 5.43
C MET A 85 9.58 12.09 5.71
N PRO A 86 10.02 12.92 6.68
CA PRO A 86 11.46 13.07 6.94
C PRO A 86 12.18 11.79 7.39
N PRO A 87 11.63 10.92 8.26
CA PRO A 87 12.24 9.62 8.53
C PRO A 87 12.08 8.62 7.37
N LEU A 88 11.00 8.67 6.59
CA LEU A 88 10.84 7.82 5.39
C LEU A 88 11.98 8.05 4.40
N THR A 89 12.33 9.31 4.12
CA THR A 89 13.41 9.67 3.18
C THR A 89 14.81 9.26 3.64
N LYS A 90 14.96 8.86 4.91
CA LYS A 90 16.22 8.34 5.48
C LYS A 90 16.33 6.82 5.39
N LEU A 91 15.26 6.11 5.03
CA LEU A 91 15.31 4.67 4.78
C LEU A 91 16.12 4.38 3.51
N PRO A 92 16.75 3.19 3.39
CA PRO A 92 17.50 2.79 2.20
C PRO A 92 16.56 2.35 1.07
N LEU A 93 15.45 3.07 0.87
CA LEU A 93 14.48 2.78 -0.19
C LEU A 93 15.10 3.08 -1.55
N GLU A 94 14.70 2.28 -2.54
CA GLU A 94 15.06 2.40 -3.95
C GLU A 94 13.82 2.63 -4.80
N ARG A 95 12.70 1.96 -4.46
CA ARG A 95 11.43 2.12 -5.15
C ARG A 95 10.26 2.11 -4.18
N VAL A 96 9.30 3.00 -4.42
CA VAL A 96 8.04 3.09 -3.71
C VAL A 96 6.90 3.04 -4.72
N VAL A 97 5.94 2.17 -4.46
CA VAL A 97 4.67 2.13 -5.18
C VAL A 97 3.57 2.70 -4.29
N LEU A 98 2.80 3.62 -4.86
CA LEU A 98 1.55 4.11 -4.29
C LEU A 98 0.40 3.56 -5.13
N ALA A 99 -0.31 2.57 -4.59
CA ALA A 99 -1.52 2.05 -5.21
C ALA A 99 -2.72 2.87 -4.73
N ILE A 100 -3.26 3.73 -5.60
CA ILE A 100 -4.36 4.63 -5.30
C ILE A 100 -5.26 4.80 -6.53
N SER A 101 -6.54 4.50 -6.35
CA SER A 101 -7.55 4.63 -7.39
C SER A 101 -7.76 6.10 -7.76
N ARG A 102 -7.95 6.36 -9.06
CA ARG A 102 -8.23 7.70 -9.59
C ARG A 102 -9.51 8.33 -9.03
N ARG A 103 -10.41 7.52 -8.45
CA ARG A 103 -11.61 8.01 -7.76
C ARG A 103 -11.27 8.71 -6.43
N ARG A 104 -10.06 8.51 -5.88
CA ARG A 104 -9.59 9.06 -4.60
C ARG A 104 -8.83 10.38 -4.76
N VAL A 105 -9.45 11.34 -5.45
CA VAL A 105 -8.80 12.59 -5.86
C VAL A 105 -8.23 13.37 -4.67
N HIS A 106 -8.95 13.45 -3.55
CA HIS A 106 -8.48 14.17 -2.36
C HIS A 106 -7.17 13.57 -1.80
N ASN A 107 -7.12 12.25 -1.63
CA ASN A 107 -5.92 11.57 -1.17
C ASN A 107 -4.78 11.65 -2.18
N GLN A 108 -5.07 11.59 -3.48
CA GLN A 108 -4.05 11.79 -4.52
C GLN A 108 -3.40 13.17 -4.40
N LEU A 109 -4.20 14.24 -4.28
CA LEU A 109 -3.68 15.60 -4.14
C LEU A 109 -2.87 15.80 -2.84
N ALA A 110 -3.31 15.17 -1.75
CA ALA A 110 -2.59 15.18 -0.48
C ALA A 110 -1.21 14.51 -0.62
N LEU A 111 -1.15 13.33 -1.25
CA LEU A 111 0.10 12.61 -1.50
C LEU A 111 1.02 13.39 -2.45
N ASP A 112 0.48 13.94 -3.54
CA ASP A 112 1.24 14.76 -4.48
C ASP A 112 1.88 15.97 -3.78
N SER A 113 1.13 16.63 -2.89
CA SER A 113 1.62 17.75 -2.10
C SER A 113 2.74 17.33 -1.14
N LEU A 114 2.57 16.20 -0.43
CA LEU A 114 3.59 15.65 0.48
C LEU A 114 4.88 15.29 -0.26
N ILE A 115 4.76 14.67 -1.44
CA ILE A 115 5.89 14.29 -2.29
C ILE A 115 6.59 15.54 -2.81
N ALA A 116 5.85 16.53 -3.29
CA ALA A 116 6.41 17.79 -3.79
C ALA A 116 7.22 18.51 -2.70
N MET A 117 6.70 18.59 -1.47
CA MET A 117 7.40 19.19 -0.33
C MET A 117 8.67 18.43 0.05
N SER A 118 8.66 17.10 -0.07
CA SER A 118 9.76 16.24 0.34
C SER A 118 10.75 15.94 -0.79
N ARG A 119 10.48 16.42 -2.02
CA ARG A 119 11.22 16.07 -3.24
C ARG A 119 12.74 16.24 -3.13
N PRO A 120 13.28 17.32 -2.52
CA PRO A 120 14.73 17.47 -2.37
C PRO A 120 15.41 16.37 -1.56
N PHE A 121 14.65 15.64 -0.72
CA PHE A 121 15.16 14.60 0.17
C PHE A 121 14.86 13.19 -0.34
N ILE A 122 13.96 13.03 -1.31
CA ILE A 122 13.60 11.72 -1.88
C ILE A 122 14.71 11.24 -2.81
N LYS A 123 15.30 10.09 -2.49
CA LYS A 123 16.39 9.43 -3.24
C LYS A 123 15.98 8.13 -3.92
N PHE A 124 14.68 7.87 -3.98
CA PHE A 124 14.07 6.66 -4.53
C PHE A 124 13.03 7.01 -5.58
N ASP A 125 12.74 6.04 -6.44
CA ASP A 125 11.69 6.18 -7.44
C ASP A 125 10.32 6.01 -6.80
N ILE A 126 9.36 6.83 -7.22
CA ILE A 126 7.96 6.71 -6.81
C ILE A 126 7.12 6.47 -8.07
N GLN A 127 6.27 5.45 -8.03
CA GLN A 127 5.32 5.17 -9.10
C GLN A 127 3.90 5.00 -8.55
N PHE A 128 2.95 5.50 -9.33
CA PHE A 128 1.53 5.41 -9.00
C PHE A 128 0.85 4.33 -9.86
N PHE A 129 0.01 3.54 -9.21
CA PHE A 129 -0.83 2.55 -9.87
C PHE A 129 -2.25 2.66 -9.33
N SER A 130 -3.26 2.29 -10.13
CA SER A 130 -4.65 2.28 -9.66
C SER A 130 -4.95 1.15 -8.68
N SER A 131 -4.12 0.10 -8.65
CA SER A 131 -4.26 -1.07 -7.76
C SER A 131 -2.88 -1.66 -7.44
N ALA A 132 -2.80 -2.45 -6.36
CA ALA A 132 -1.53 -3.02 -5.91
C ALA A 132 -0.91 -4.03 -6.89
N VAL A 133 -1.70 -4.85 -7.59
CA VAL A 133 -1.15 -5.95 -8.42
C VAL A 133 -0.23 -5.46 -9.54
N PRO A 134 -0.61 -4.50 -10.41
CA PRO A 134 0.31 -3.92 -11.39
C PRO A 134 1.55 -3.28 -10.74
N GLY A 135 1.37 -2.67 -9.57
CA GLY A 135 2.46 -2.13 -8.77
C GLY A 135 3.45 -3.20 -8.28
N MET A 136 2.95 -4.37 -7.85
CA MET A 136 3.76 -5.52 -7.49
C MET A 136 4.57 -6.04 -8.68
N HIS A 137 3.97 -6.11 -9.87
CA HIS A 137 4.70 -6.47 -11.09
C HIS A 137 5.88 -5.53 -11.37
N TRP A 138 5.66 -4.23 -11.25
CA TRP A 138 6.69 -3.23 -11.47
C TRP A 138 7.79 -3.26 -10.40
N ILE A 139 7.40 -3.31 -9.12
CA ILE A 139 8.36 -3.21 -8.02
C ILE A 139 9.23 -4.47 -7.89
N CYS A 140 8.68 -5.65 -8.23
CA CYS A 140 9.39 -6.92 -8.21
C CYS A 140 10.23 -7.19 -9.47
N ASP A 141 10.16 -6.35 -10.50
CA ASP A 141 10.96 -6.42 -11.73
C ASP A 141 11.02 -7.85 -12.33
N TYR A 142 9.84 -8.45 -12.55
CA TYR A 142 9.68 -9.81 -13.09
C TYR A 142 10.35 -10.95 -12.28
N SER A 143 10.62 -10.72 -10.99
CA SER A 143 11.14 -11.76 -10.10
C SER A 143 10.26 -13.03 -10.13
N SER A 144 10.92 -14.19 -10.15
CA SER A 144 10.25 -15.51 -10.07
C SER A 144 9.50 -15.73 -8.75
N ARG A 145 9.70 -14.85 -7.74
CA ARG A 145 9.01 -14.89 -6.45
C ARG A 145 7.63 -14.25 -6.50
N LEU A 146 7.36 -13.38 -7.48
CA LEU A 146 6.11 -12.61 -7.56
C LEU A 146 4.85 -13.49 -7.53
N PRO A 147 4.74 -14.59 -8.30
CA PRO A 147 3.54 -15.44 -8.24
C PRO A 147 3.26 -15.99 -6.85
N ALA A 148 4.31 -16.37 -6.10
CA ALA A 148 4.16 -16.88 -4.74
C ALA A 148 3.71 -15.79 -3.75
N LEU A 149 4.22 -14.56 -3.90
CA LEU A 149 3.82 -13.41 -3.08
C LEU A 149 2.35 -13.03 -3.31
N LEU A 150 1.91 -12.99 -4.57
CA LEU A 150 0.50 -12.71 -4.89
C LEU A 150 -0.42 -13.80 -4.31
N MET A 151 -0.05 -15.06 -4.48
CA MET A 151 -0.83 -16.20 -3.98
C MET A 151 -0.89 -16.25 -2.45
N GLU A 152 0.21 -15.92 -1.75
CA GLU A 152 0.22 -15.79 -0.29
C GLU A 152 -0.75 -14.70 0.17
N TRP A 153 -0.72 -13.52 -0.45
CA TRP A 153 -1.61 -12.42 -0.09
C TRP A 153 -3.08 -12.79 -0.29
N GLU A 154 -3.40 -13.40 -1.43
CA GLU A 154 -4.76 -13.86 -1.74
C GLU A 154 -5.23 -14.95 -0.77
N ALA A 155 -4.35 -15.85 -0.31
CA ALA A 155 -4.71 -16.89 0.64
C ALA A 155 -5.15 -16.33 2.00
N VAL A 156 -4.60 -15.18 2.42
CA VAL A 156 -4.90 -14.57 3.73
C VAL A 156 -6.02 -13.54 3.63
N HIS A 157 -6.16 -12.82 2.51
CA HIS A 157 -7.11 -11.69 2.38
C HIS A 157 -8.20 -11.90 1.32
N GLY A 158 -8.16 -13.04 0.61
CA GLY A 158 -9.05 -13.36 -0.50
C GLY A 158 -8.64 -12.71 -1.83
N LEU A 159 -9.29 -13.13 -2.92
CA LEU A 159 -9.31 -12.34 -4.17
C LEU A 159 -9.90 -10.99 -3.78
N GLY A 160 -9.07 -9.93 -3.86
CA GLY A 160 -9.31 -8.65 -3.21
C GLY A 160 -10.78 -8.22 -3.15
N ILE A 161 -11.22 -7.76 -1.98
CA ILE A 161 -12.52 -7.10 -1.78
C ILE A 161 -12.53 -5.85 -2.66
N GLY A 162 -12.91 -6.05 -3.91
CA GLY A 162 -12.78 -5.10 -5.01
C GLY A 162 -13.71 -5.52 -6.15
N ALA A 163 -14.92 -5.96 -5.81
CA ALA A 163 -16.04 -6.09 -6.75
C ALA A 163 -17.37 -5.93 -6.00
N SER A 164 -17.57 -4.78 -5.35
CA SER A 164 -18.91 -4.19 -5.30
C SER A 164 -18.96 -2.97 -6.23
N ASP A 165 -18.57 -3.14 -7.49
CA ASP A 165 -19.18 -2.38 -8.59
C ASP A 165 -20.59 -2.97 -8.83
N GLY A 166 -21.41 -2.91 -7.78
CA GLY A 166 -22.85 -3.07 -7.84
C GLY A 166 -23.43 -1.67 -7.92
N VAL A 167 -23.21 -1.00 -9.05
CA VAL A 167 -24.09 0.10 -9.46
C VAL A 167 -25.47 -0.52 -9.59
N ALA A 168 -26.25 -0.46 -8.51
CA ALA A 168 -27.69 -0.52 -8.65
C ALA A 168 -28.05 0.76 -9.41
N GLU A 169 -28.16 0.62 -10.74
CA GLU A 169 -28.83 1.64 -11.54
C GLU A 169 -30.15 1.98 -10.83
N PRO A 170 -30.47 3.26 -10.60
CA PRO A 170 -31.82 3.62 -10.23
C PRO A 170 -32.70 3.16 -11.38
N ARG A 171 -33.52 2.11 -11.14
CA ARG A 171 -34.56 1.70 -12.07
C ARG A 171 -35.36 2.95 -12.40
N SER A 172 -35.23 3.42 -13.63
CA SER A 172 -36.05 4.51 -14.16
C SER A 172 -37.50 4.03 -14.19
N LEU A 173 -38.25 4.41 -13.15
CA LEU A 173 -39.70 4.30 -13.12
C LEU A 173 -40.28 5.36 -14.05
N TYR A 174 -40.15 5.17 -15.36
CA TYR A 174 -41.06 5.76 -16.32
C TYR A 174 -42.03 4.68 -16.78
N SER A 175 -43.01 4.42 -15.93
CA SER A 175 -44.29 3.84 -16.37
C SER A 175 -44.96 4.89 -17.25
N ARG A 176 -44.99 4.66 -18.56
CA ARG A 176 -45.91 5.33 -19.48
C ARG A 176 -47.33 5.10 -18.95
N SER A 177 -48.00 6.17 -18.57
CA SER A 177 -49.46 6.18 -18.38
C SER A 177 -50.05 6.95 -19.54
N HIS A 178 -50.84 6.23 -20.35
CA HIS A 178 -51.89 6.66 -21.28
C HIS A 178 -51.69 7.89 -22.17
#